data_AF-A0A8R7PLS4-F1
#
_entry.id   AF-A0A8R7PLS4-F1
#
_cell.length_a   1.000
_cell.length_b   1.000
_cell.length_c   1.000
_cell.angle_alpha   90.00
_cell.angle_beta   90.00
_cell.angle_gamma   90.00
#
_symmetry.space_group_name_H-M   'P 1'
#
loop_
_entity.id
_entity.type
_entity.pdbx_description
1 polymer ?
#
loop_
_entity_poly.entity_id
_entity_poly.type
_entity_poly.pdbx_seq_one_letter_code
_entity_poly.pdbx_strand_id
1 'polypeptide(L)'
;MKLKMEKLQRYESVKSFDIEGLSPVTPPTELDTYQIIDITRPSETDPEKAISVAQILSRETDNYFAAVRPTPADPTAAGGFFVFSNIILPWFFGKCHQMSCSSRYAKIENMQVCCDSIYLLVEEILRLDDENCKHITGYMISLLEIGMFLFGEFPRMQGPVDLLQDNFDLDLIIHLTAEVLFDMRNWSYLSKTGFAFYLGMVETWLDVIGHKETFLEGWKQMTAAVAKFEKSGHKLDLLGANGYFSLRKLVGNRLHLLKFDEEYVKRLIIRKCRQHKGRMEPLKEDTNQVQSKDHEGKNQNGEVVEPKIPDHLAWKKAKKE
;
A
#
# COMPACT_ATOMS: atom_id res chain seq x y z
N MET A 1 20.15 36.74 -5.71
CA MET A 1 20.24 35.28 -5.98
C MET A 1 20.57 34.41 -4.76
N LYS A 2 21.37 34.83 -3.76
CA LYS A 2 21.78 33.94 -2.63
C LYS A 2 20.62 33.32 -1.80
N LEU A 3 19.58 34.08 -1.44
CA LEU A 3 18.46 33.62 -0.60
C LEU A 3 17.60 32.47 -1.19
N LYS A 4 17.78 32.07 -2.46
CA LYS A 4 17.12 30.87 -3.00
C LYS A 4 17.87 29.56 -2.67
N MET A 5 19.17 29.60 -2.36
CA MET A 5 19.94 28.37 -2.06
C MET A 5 19.83 27.92 -0.60
N GLU A 6 19.73 28.84 0.37
CA GLU A 6 19.70 28.48 1.82
C GLU A 6 18.49 27.61 2.22
N LYS A 7 17.40 27.62 1.44
CA LYS A 7 16.25 26.72 1.64
C LYS A 7 16.42 25.35 0.95
N LEU A 8 17.28 25.24 -0.06
CA LEU A 8 17.59 23.98 -0.75
C LEU A 8 18.75 23.23 -0.07
N GLN A 9 19.67 23.93 0.59
CA GLN A 9 20.79 23.33 1.34
C GLN A 9 20.37 22.35 2.45
N ARG A 10 19.11 22.41 2.94
CA ARG A 10 18.56 21.40 3.87
C ARG A 10 18.22 20.06 3.21
N TYR A 11 18.30 19.96 1.88
CA TYR A 11 18.07 18.76 1.08
C TYR A 11 19.34 18.28 0.34
N GLU A 12 20.43 19.06 0.32
CA GLU A 12 21.71 18.72 -0.33
C GLU A 12 22.48 17.55 0.33
N SER A 13 22.03 17.05 1.48
CA SER A 13 22.60 15.87 2.14
C SER A 13 22.10 14.53 1.57
N VAL A 14 21.09 14.52 0.70
CA VAL A 14 20.61 13.31 0.00
C VAL A 14 21.48 13.09 -1.26
N LYS A 15 22.68 12.54 -1.06
CA LYS A 15 23.68 12.34 -2.14
C LYS A 15 23.37 11.21 -3.12
N SER A 16 22.41 10.35 -2.80
CA SER A 16 21.72 9.48 -3.75
C SER A 16 20.28 9.31 -3.28
N PHE A 17 19.32 9.34 -4.21
CA PHE A 17 17.99 8.80 -3.99
C PHE A 17 18.04 7.33 -4.40
N ASP A 18 18.87 6.54 -3.70
CA ASP A 18 18.89 5.10 -3.92
C ASP A 18 17.70 4.50 -3.19
N ILE A 19 16.73 4.04 -3.97
CA ILE A 19 15.43 3.56 -3.49
C ILE A 19 15.56 2.05 -3.16
N GLU A 20 16.66 1.69 -2.49
CA GLU A 20 16.88 0.35 -1.95
C GLU A 20 15.91 0.08 -0.81
N GLY A 21 14.84 -0.66 -1.14
CA GLY A 21 13.85 -1.15 -0.18
C GLY A 21 12.39 -0.82 -0.50
N LEU A 22 12.04 -0.12 -1.58
CA LEU A 22 10.62 -0.08 -1.99
C LEU A 22 10.23 -1.40 -2.65
N SER A 23 9.79 -2.36 -1.82
CA SER A 23 9.12 -3.58 -2.27
C SER A 23 7.83 -3.26 -3.05
N PRO A 24 7.32 -4.13 -3.93
CA PRO A 24 6.43 -3.69 -5.01
C PRO A 24 4.90 -3.81 -4.81
N VAL A 25 4.10 -2.75 -5.10
CA VAL A 25 2.66 -2.89 -5.42
C VAL A 25 2.45 -3.28 -6.85
N THR A 26 1.23 -3.75 -7.03
CA THR A 26 0.56 -3.85 -8.30
C THR A 26 -0.25 -2.57 -8.57
N PRO A 27 -0.17 -2.01 -9.79
CA PRO A 27 -0.97 -0.85 -10.17
C PRO A 27 -2.48 -1.15 -10.14
N PRO A 28 -3.35 -0.14 -9.95
CA PRO A 28 -4.79 -0.32 -10.13
C PRO A 28 -5.09 -0.52 -11.61
N THR A 29 -5.34 -1.77 -12.01
CA THR A 29 -5.74 -2.19 -13.35
C THR A 29 -7.26 -2.12 -13.50
N GLU A 30 -7.74 -1.85 -14.72
CA GLU A 30 -9.19 -1.92 -15.06
C GLU A 30 -9.71 -3.36 -15.16
N LEU A 31 -8.80 -4.34 -15.10
CA LEU A 31 -9.05 -5.78 -15.08
C LEU A 31 -8.29 -6.36 -13.89
N ASP A 32 -8.96 -7.14 -13.01
CA ASP A 32 -8.25 -7.85 -11.94
C ASP A 32 -7.22 -8.82 -12.54
N THR A 33 -5.93 -8.59 -12.26
CA THR A 33 -4.84 -9.53 -12.60
C THR A 33 -4.58 -10.45 -11.41
N TYR A 34 -4.13 -11.68 -11.69
CA TYR A 34 -3.95 -12.72 -10.69
C TYR A 34 -2.63 -13.45 -10.92
N GLN A 35 -1.95 -13.77 -9.83
CA GLN A 35 -0.77 -14.61 -9.79
C GLN A 35 -1.14 -16.00 -9.25
N ILE A 36 -0.52 -17.04 -9.81
CA ILE A 36 -0.56 -18.39 -9.25
C ILE A 36 0.72 -18.61 -8.45
N ILE A 37 0.57 -19.08 -7.22
CA ILE A 37 1.66 -19.48 -6.33
C ILE A 37 1.65 -21.01 -6.29
N ASP A 38 2.65 -21.63 -6.91
CA ASP A 38 2.88 -23.07 -6.83
C ASP A 38 3.49 -23.44 -5.48
N ILE A 39 2.80 -24.28 -4.70
CA ILE A 39 3.39 -25.00 -3.58
C ILE A 39 4.01 -26.28 -4.14
N THR A 40 5.30 -26.47 -3.90
CA THR A 40 6.07 -27.60 -4.42
C THR A 40 6.57 -28.50 -3.30
N ARG A 41 6.82 -29.78 -3.64
CA ARG A 41 7.58 -30.73 -2.81
C ARG A 41 8.71 -31.37 -3.62
N PRO A 42 9.78 -31.87 -3.00
CA PRO A 42 10.79 -32.68 -3.70
C PRO A 42 10.15 -33.91 -4.37
N SER A 43 10.67 -34.31 -5.55
CA SER A 43 10.23 -35.54 -6.20
C SER A 43 10.76 -36.76 -5.43
N GLU A 44 9.88 -37.73 -5.21
CA GLU A 44 10.23 -39.05 -4.63
C GLU A 44 11.26 -39.82 -5.46
N THR A 45 11.38 -39.51 -6.77
CA THR A 45 12.33 -40.15 -7.69
C THR A 45 13.57 -39.32 -8.00
N ASP A 46 13.56 -38.03 -7.71
CA ASP A 46 14.65 -37.09 -8.01
C ASP A 46 14.62 -35.90 -7.02
N PRO A 47 15.31 -35.98 -5.87
CA PRO A 47 15.22 -34.97 -4.82
C PRO A 47 15.61 -33.54 -5.25
N GLU A 48 16.41 -33.39 -6.30
CA GLU A 48 16.78 -32.08 -6.88
C GLU A 48 15.63 -31.45 -7.70
N LYS A 49 14.58 -32.21 -8.01
CA LYS A 49 13.45 -31.78 -8.81
C LYS A 49 12.23 -31.48 -7.95
N ALA A 50 11.87 -30.21 -7.84
CA ALA A 50 10.61 -29.77 -7.26
C ALA A 50 9.41 -30.14 -8.16
N ILE A 51 8.33 -30.64 -7.56
CA ILE A 51 7.04 -30.93 -8.20
C ILE A 51 5.97 -30.06 -7.55
N SER A 52 5.22 -29.28 -8.34
CA SER A 52 4.05 -28.55 -7.86
C SER A 52 2.92 -29.52 -7.50
N VAL A 53 2.35 -29.35 -6.31
CA VAL A 53 1.30 -30.23 -5.75
C VAL A 53 0.01 -29.50 -5.43
N ALA A 54 0.09 -28.21 -5.06
CA ALA A 54 -1.06 -27.35 -4.88
C ALA A 54 -0.75 -25.96 -5.46
N GLN A 55 -1.80 -25.28 -5.93
CA GLN A 55 -1.73 -23.94 -6.48
C GLN A 55 -2.68 -23.02 -5.72
N ILE A 56 -2.14 -21.89 -5.24
CA ILE A 56 -2.93 -20.79 -4.67
C ILE A 56 -3.08 -19.72 -5.74
N LEU A 57 -4.32 -19.23 -5.93
CA LEU A 57 -4.58 -18.05 -6.74
C LEU A 57 -4.64 -16.82 -5.82
N SER A 58 -3.81 -15.82 -6.08
CA SER A 58 -3.87 -14.53 -5.39
C SER A 58 -4.11 -13.42 -6.41
N ARG A 59 -4.97 -12.46 -6.09
CA ARG A 59 -5.14 -11.27 -6.93
C ARG A 59 -3.93 -10.35 -6.75
N GLU A 60 -3.26 -9.97 -7.82
CA GLU A 60 -2.02 -9.19 -7.74
C GLU A 60 -2.26 -7.80 -7.11
N THR A 61 -3.39 -7.14 -7.38
CA THR A 61 -3.65 -5.73 -7.03
C THR A 61 -3.52 -5.41 -5.54
N ASP A 62 -3.95 -6.33 -4.69
CA ASP A 62 -3.91 -6.23 -3.23
C ASP A 62 -3.43 -7.53 -2.54
N ASN A 63 -2.88 -8.47 -3.31
CA ASN A 63 -2.48 -9.81 -2.88
C ASN A 63 -3.59 -10.55 -2.12
N TYR A 64 -4.84 -10.41 -2.56
CA TYR A 64 -5.97 -11.08 -1.93
C TYR A 64 -6.02 -12.56 -2.35
N PHE A 65 -5.78 -13.44 -1.38
CA PHE A 65 -5.88 -14.89 -1.54
C PHE A 65 -7.31 -15.23 -2.00
N ALA A 66 -7.44 -15.76 -3.22
CA ALA A 66 -8.70 -15.86 -3.93
C ALA A 66 -9.24 -17.29 -4.07
N ALA A 67 -8.35 -18.27 -4.29
CA ALA A 67 -8.72 -19.66 -4.50
C ALA A 67 -7.54 -20.61 -4.25
N VAL A 68 -7.84 -21.91 -4.13
CA VAL A 68 -6.86 -23.01 -4.10
C VAL A 68 -7.23 -24.08 -5.13
N ARG A 69 -6.26 -24.88 -5.58
CA ARG A 69 -6.51 -26.17 -6.26
C ARG A 69 -5.35 -27.15 -6.05
N PRO A 70 -5.58 -28.46 -6.13
CA PRO A 70 -4.54 -29.42 -6.49
C PRO A 70 -3.89 -29.01 -7.82
N THR A 71 -2.59 -29.20 -7.97
CA THR A 71 -1.91 -28.90 -9.25
C THR A 71 -2.42 -29.84 -10.35
N PRO A 72 -2.90 -29.32 -11.49
CA PRO A 72 -3.44 -30.18 -12.55
C PRO A 72 -2.32 -30.96 -13.26
N ALA A 73 -2.63 -32.19 -13.66
CA ALA A 73 -1.69 -33.03 -14.42
C ALA A 73 -1.39 -32.46 -15.83
N ASP A 74 -2.33 -31.73 -16.41
CA ASP A 74 -2.13 -30.91 -17.60
C ASP A 74 -1.87 -29.45 -17.18
N PRO A 75 -0.67 -28.90 -17.41
CA PRO A 75 -0.34 -27.52 -17.03
C PRO A 75 -1.14 -26.46 -17.80
N THR A 76 -1.82 -26.84 -18.89
CA THR A 76 -2.71 -25.94 -19.66
C THR A 76 -4.17 -25.97 -19.18
N ALA A 77 -4.51 -26.81 -18.19
CA ALA A 77 -5.87 -26.95 -17.69
C ALA A 77 -6.36 -25.68 -16.95
N ALA A 78 -7.36 -25.03 -17.55
CA ALA A 78 -8.21 -24.07 -16.87
C ALA A 78 -9.24 -24.79 -15.96
N GLY A 79 -9.62 -24.16 -14.85
CA GLY A 79 -10.61 -24.66 -13.91
C GLY A 79 -10.03 -25.41 -12.71
N GLY A 80 -10.90 -26.09 -11.98
CA GLY A 80 -10.56 -26.87 -10.78
C GLY A 80 -10.25 -26.02 -9.54
N PHE A 81 -10.42 -24.70 -9.62
CA PHE A 81 -10.23 -23.81 -8.47
C PHE A 81 -11.39 -23.89 -7.49
N PHE A 82 -11.06 -24.12 -6.21
CA PHE A 82 -11.93 -23.98 -5.06
C PHE A 82 -11.86 -22.52 -4.58
N VAL A 83 -12.97 -21.79 -4.74
CA VAL A 83 -13.05 -20.33 -4.59
C VAL A 83 -13.85 -19.99 -3.34
N PHE A 84 -13.40 -19.02 -2.54
CA PHE A 84 -14.13 -18.61 -1.34
C PHE A 84 -15.51 -18.02 -1.68
N SER A 85 -16.49 -18.25 -0.80
CA SER A 85 -17.91 -17.93 -1.01
C SER A 85 -18.20 -16.49 -1.43
N ASN A 86 -17.38 -15.53 -1.00
CA ASN A 86 -17.50 -14.09 -1.28
C ASN A 86 -16.64 -13.60 -2.46
N ILE A 87 -16.03 -14.50 -3.24
CA ILE A 87 -15.19 -14.20 -4.39
C ILE A 87 -15.84 -14.76 -5.65
N ILE A 88 -15.74 -14.01 -6.74
CA ILE A 88 -16.16 -14.42 -8.09
C ILE A 88 -14.94 -14.27 -8.98
N LEU A 89 -14.45 -15.38 -9.55
CA LEU A 89 -13.35 -15.33 -10.51
C LEU A 89 -13.87 -15.02 -11.93
N PRO A 90 -13.06 -14.34 -12.76
CA PRO A 90 -13.37 -14.18 -14.18
C PRO A 90 -13.60 -15.50 -14.92
N TRP A 91 -14.48 -15.48 -15.93
CA TRP A 91 -14.89 -16.67 -16.70
C TRP A 91 -13.73 -17.43 -17.37
N PHE A 92 -12.62 -16.75 -17.67
CA PHE A 92 -11.45 -17.37 -18.30
C PHE A 92 -10.67 -18.32 -17.36
N PHE A 93 -10.97 -18.31 -16.05
CA PHE A 93 -10.46 -19.33 -15.12
C PHE A 93 -11.13 -20.70 -15.27
N GLY A 94 -12.16 -20.87 -16.11
CA GLY A 94 -12.82 -22.15 -16.34
C GLY A 94 -13.84 -22.52 -15.25
N LYS A 95 -14.17 -23.81 -15.12
CA LYS A 95 -15.09 -24.30 -14.07
C LYS A 95 -14.43 -24.15 -12.70
N CYS A 96 -15.08 -23.39 -11.82
CA CYS A 96 -14.68 -23.21 -10.42
C CYS A 96 -15.72 -23.83 -9.47
N HIS A 97 -15.30 -24.09 -8.24
CA HIS A 97 -16.05 -24.80 -7.21
C HIS A 97 -16.18 -23.87 -6.00
N GLN A 98 -17.39 -23.40 -5.71
CA GLN A 98 -17.57 -22.43 -4.62
C GLN A 98 -17.48 -23.16 -3.26
N MET A 99 -16.53 -22.74 -2.44
CA MET A 99 -16.42 -23.17 -1.04
C MET A 99 -17.51 -22.51 -0.20
N SER A 100 -17.95 -23.18 0.87
CA SER A 100 -18.91 -22.59 1.82
C SER A 100 -18.31 -21.53 2.76
N CYS A 101 -16.98 -21.52 2.93
CA CYS A 101 -16.26 -20.53 3.75
C CYS A 101 -15.89 -19.27 2.95
N SER A 102 -15.71 -18.14 3.66
CA SER A 102 -15.32 -16.84 3.09
C SER A 102 -13.84 -16.53 3.30
N SER A 103 -13.23 -15.75 2.40
CA SER A 103 -11.84 -15.25 2.47
C SER A 103 -11.65 -14.13 3.51
N ARG A 104 -12.28 -14.28 4.67
CA ARG A 104 -12.24 -13.31 5.78
C ARG A 104 -11.86 -14.07 7.04
N TYR A 105 -10.86 -13.56 7.76
CA TYR A 105 -10.53 -14.10 9.07
C TYR A 105 -11.74 -14.02 10.02
N ALA A 106 -12.15 -15.15 10.58
CA ALA A 106 -13.20 -15.26 11.56
C ALA A 106 -12.73 -14.81 12.95
N LYS A 107 -11.51 -15.22 13.35
CA LYS A 107 -10.84 -14.84 14.62
C LYS A 107 -9.32 -14.84 14.47
N ILE A 108 -8.81 -13.82 13.78
CA ILE A 108 -7.37 -13.67 13.48
C ILE A 108 -6.49 -13.64 14.74
N GLU A 109 -7.04 -13.21 15.87
CA GLU A 109 -6.37 -13.11 17.17
C GLU A 109 -6.05 -14.49 17.77
N ASN A 110 -6.76 -15.53 17.32
CA ASN A 110 -6.59 -16.91 17.76
C ASN A 110 -5.69 -17.71 16.79
N MET A 111 -5.14 -17.08 15.74
CA MET A 111 -4.33 -17.78 14.76
C MET A 111 -3.06 -18.35 15.39
N GLN A 112 -2.80 -19.61 15.08
CA GLN A 112 -1.63 -20.38 15.50
C GLN A 112 -0.95 -20.91 14.24
N VAL A 113 0.34 -20.66 14.09
CA VAL A 113 1.15 -21.12 12.94
C VAL A 113 2.30 -21.98 13.47
N CYS A 114 2.63 -23.05 12.76
CA CYS A 114 3.79 -23.92 13.03
C CYS A 114 4.45 -24.33 11.71
N CYS A 115 5.63 -24.95 11.78
CA CYS A 115 6.37 -25.49 10.63
C CYS A 115 5.48 -26.37 9.71
N ASP A 116 4.69 -27.26 10.29
CA ASP A 116 3.82 -28.20 9.57
C ASP A 116 2.58 -27.54 8.92
N SER A 117 2.29 -26.27 9.18
CA SER A 117 1.04 -25.63 8.72
C SER A 117 0.88 -25.63 7.20
N ILE A 118 1.98 -25.50 6.45
CA ILE A 118 1.96 -25.57 4.97
C ILE A 118 1.67 -27.01 4.51
N TYR A 119 2.28 -28.01 5.14
CA TYR A 119 2.05 -29.42 4.81
C TYR A 119 0.59 -29.81 5.07
N LEU A 120 0.04 -29.45 6.23
CA LEU A 120 -1.36 -29.72 6.60
C LEU A 120 -2.34 -29.02 5.65
N LEU A 121 -2.06 -27.77 5.25
CA LEU A 121 -2.84 -27.05 4.25
C LEU A 121 -2.82 -27.76 2.88
N VAL A 122 -1.66 -28.22 2.42
CA VAL A 122 -1.55 -28.97 1.15
C VAL A 122 -2.35 -30.27 1.21
N GLU A 123 -2.22 -31.05 2.29
CA GLU A 123 -2.97 -32.30 2.48
C GLU A 123 -4.49 -32.09 2.41
N GLU A 124 -5.02 -31.03 3.02
CA GLU A 124 -6.45 -30.71 2.91
C GLU A 124 -6.85 -30.17 1.53
N ILE A 125 -6.00 -29.37 0.86
CA ILE A 125 -6.25 -28.93 -0.54
C ILE A 125 -6.34 -30.14 -1.47
N LEU A 126 -5.46 -31.13 -1.32
CA LEU A 126 -5.45 -32.36 -2.12
C LEU A 126 -6.69 -33.24 -1.90
N ARG A 127 -7.42 -33.03 -0.80
CA ARG A 127 -8.67 -33.74 -0.48
C ARG A 127 -9.92 -33.02 -0.99
N LEU A 128 -9.83 -31.78 -1.48
CA LEU A 128 -11.02 -31.02 -1.90
C LEU A 128 -11.70 -31.60 -3.16
N ASP A 129 -13.03 -31.66 -3.13
CA ASP A 129 -13.88 -32.12 -4.24
C ASP A 129 -15.21 -31.33 -4.35
N ASP A 130 -16.01 -31.60 -5.39
CA ASP A 130 -17.29 -30.93 -5.65
C ASP A 130 -18.31 -31.05 -4.50
N GLU A 131 -18.22 -32.04 -3.61
CA GLU A 131 -19.14 -32.23 -2.48
C GLU A 131 -18.59 -31.61 -1.19
N ASN A 132 -17.37 -31.97 -0.81
CA ASN A 132 -16.78 -31.56 0.46
C ASN A 132 -16.46 -30.06 0.51
N CYS A 133 -16.26 -29.39 -0.63
CA CYS A 133 -16.07 -27.94 -0.68
C CYS A 133 -17.31 -27.17 -0.16
N LYS A 134 -18.50 -27.78 -0.18
CA LYS A 134 -19.74 -27.21 0.37
C LYS A 134 -19.83 -27.36 1.89
N HIS A 135 -18.98 -28.19 2.50
CA HIS A 135 -19.02 -28.57 3.91
C HIS A 135 -17.65 -28.45 4.60
N ILE A 136 -16.90 -27.38 4.28
CA ILE A 136 -15.58 -27.09 4.85
C ILE A 136 -15.64 -27.13 6.40
N THR A 137 -14.74 -27.91 6.99
CA THR A 137 -14.63 -28.06 8.45
C THR A 137 -13.99 -26.83 9.10
N GLY A 138 -14.22 -26.62 10.40
CA GLY A 138 -13.53 -25.55 11.14
C GLY A 138 -12.00 -25.68 11.11
N TYR A 139 -11.47 -26.91 11.04
CA TYR A 139 -10.04 -27.18 10.89
C TYR A 139 -9.50 -26.68 9.55
N MET A 140 -10.18 -27.01 8.44
CA MET A 140 -9.78 -26.52 7.11
C MET A 140 -9.98 -25.01 6.97
N ILE A 141 -10.98 -24.40 7.63
CA ILE A 141 -11.07 -22.93 7.71
C ILE A 141 -9.80 -22.35 8.36
N SER A 142 -9.34 -22.88 9.50
CA SER A 142 -8.12 -22.41 10.15
C SER A 142 -6.87 -22.58 9.27
N LEU A 143 -6.74 -23.69 8.54
CA LEU A 143 -5.62 -23.89 7.60
C LEU A 143 -5.68 -22.91 6.42
N LEU A 144 -6.87 -22.66 5.86
CA LEU A 144 -7.06 -21.64 4.82
C LEU A 144 -6.75 -20.23 5.34
N GLU A 145 -7.11 -19.89 6.59
CA GLU A 145 -6.73 -18.63 7.24
C GLU A 145 -5.21 -18.52 7.43
N ILE A 146 -4.52 -19.60 7.80
CA ILE A 146 -3.04 -19.61 7.85
C ILE A 146 -2.46 -19.43 6.44
N GLY A 147 -3.05 -20.04 5.41
CA GLY A 147 -2.71 -19.78 4.02
C GLY A 147 -2.90 -18.31 3.62
N MET A 148 -4.01 -17.69 4.02
CA MET A 148 -4.25 -16.26 3.82
C MET A 148 -3.18 -15.40 4.53
N PHE A 149 -2.74 -15.79 5.72
CA PHE A 149 -1.64 -15.11 6.43
C PHE A 149 -0.30 -15.24 5.67
N LEU A 150 0.14 -16.48 5.43
CA LEU A 150 1.43 -16.78 4.81
C LEU A 150 1.55 -16.21 3.40
N PHE A 151 0.55 -16.43 2.55
CA PHE A 151 0.62 -16.09 1.13
C PHE A 151 -0.04 -14.74 0.81
N GLY A 152 -0.96 -14.26 1.64
CA GLY A 152 -1.66 -12.98 1.48
C GLY A 152 -0.98 -11.80 2.18
N GLU A 153 -0.42 -11.99 3.37
CA GLU A 153 0.04 -10.89 4.22
C GLU A 153 1.57 -10.68 4.17
N PHE A 154 2.36 -11.71 3.84
CA PHE A 154 3.82 -11.60 3.71
C PHE A 154 4.25 -10.65 2.58
N PRO A 155 3.63 -10.70 1.37
CA PRO A 155 3.90 -9.70 0.34
C PRO A 155 3.38 -8.31 0.71
N ARG A 156 2.50 -8.19 1.72
CA ARG A 156 1.94 -6.90 2.18
C ARG A 156 2.80 -6.19 3.21
N MET A 157 3.45 -6.91 4.13
CA MET A 157 4.07 -6.35 5.33
C MET A 157 5.31 -7.14 5.79
N GLN A 158 6.28 -6.45 6.41
CA GLN A 158 7.49 -7.09 6.98
C GLN A 158 7.21 -7.81 8.31
N GLY A 159 6.39 -7.24 9.19
CA GLY A 159 6.12 -7.81 10.52
C GLY A 159 5.66 -9.29 10.54
N PRO A 160 4.74 -9.73 9.65
CA PRO A 160 4.41 -11.14 9.48
C PRO A 160 5.60 -12.03 9.10
N VAL A 161 6.51 -11.51 8.26
CA VAL A 161 7.71 -12.21 7.80
C VAL A 161 8.72 -12.33 8.93
N ASP A 162 9.04 -11.23 9.63
CA ASP A 162 9.95 -11.23 10.78
C ASP A 162 9.50 -12.24 11.85
N LEU A 163 8.20 -12.21 12.18
CA LEU A 163 7.61 -13.07 13.20
C LEU A 163 7.84 -14.57 12.92
N LEU A 164 7.75 -14.99 11.66
CA LEU A 164 8.04 -16.39 11.31
C LEU A 164 9.54 -16.63 11.08
N GLN A 165 10.28 -15.75 10.40
CA GLN A 165 11.71 -15.97 10.13
C GLN A 165 12.52 -16.21 11.40
N ASP A 166 12.20 -15.51 12.50
CA ASP A 166 12.88 -15.70 13.79
C ASP A 166 12.47 -16.98 14.55
N ASN A 167 11.40 -17.69 14.12
CA ASN A 167 10.76 -18.73 14.93
C ASN A 167 10.39 -20.03 14.19
N PHE A 168 10.38 -20.07 12.85
CA PHE A 168 9.77 -21.15 12.07
C PHE A 168 10.46 -22.52 12.25
N ASP A 169 11.79 -22.52 12.39
CA ASP A 169 12.61 -23.72 12.56
C ASP A 169 12.63 -24.26 14.01
N LEU A 170 11.93 -23.60 14.95
CA LEU A 170 12.00 -23.93 16.39
C LEU A 170 11.00 -25.00 16.86
N ASP A 171 10.18 -25.56 15.96
CA ASP A 171 9.09 -26.50 16.27
C ASP A 171 8.11 -25.93 17.34
N LEU A 172 7.81 -24.63 17.21
CA LEU A 172 6.94 -23.89 18.12
C LEU A 172 5.59 -23.58 17.49
N ILE A 173 4.57 -23.49 18.35
CA ILE A 173 3.30 -22.85 18.02
C ILE A 173 3.47 -21.33 18.15
N ILE A 174 3.47 -20.65 17.01
CA ILE A 174 3.67 -19.21 16.89
C ILE A 174 2.29 -18.52 16.90
N HIS A 175 2.11 -17.59 17.83
CA HIS A 175 0.93 -16.73 17.94
C HIS A 175 1.20 -15.36 17.31
N LEU A 176 0.20 -14.79 16.63
CA LEU A 176 0.33 -13.44 16.08
C LEU A 176 0.45 -12.38 17.17
N THR A 177 1.48 -11.53 17.08
CA THR A 177 1.69 -10.44 18.04
C THR A 177 0.64 -9.33 17.86
N ALA A 178 0.42 -8.54 18.91
CA ALA A 178 -0.48 -7.39 18.85
C ALA A 178 -0.06 -6.35 17.77
N GLU A 179 1.24 -6.28 17.43
CA GLU A 179 1.76 -5.39 16.40
C GLU A 179 1.48 -5.92 14.99
N VAL A 180 1.68 -7.22 14.75
CA VAL A 180 1.32 -7.88 13.49
C VAL A 180 -0.19 -7.78 13.23
N LEU A 181 -1.02 -8.13 14.22
CA LEU A 181 -2.47 -8.00 14.16
C LEU A 181 -2.92 -6.55 13.88
N PHE A 182 -2.23 -5.57 14.45
CA PHE A 182 -2.49 -4.16 14.20
C PHE A 182 -2.16 -3.76 12.76
N ASP A 183 -1.01 -4.17 12.23
CA ASP A 183 -0.58 -3.81 10.87
C ASP A 183 -1.52 -4.41 9.81
N MET A 184 -1.87 -5.69 9.96
CA MET A 184 -2.81 -6.39 9.06
C MET A 184 -4.16 -5.66 8.98
N ARG A 185 -4.74 -5.31 10.14
CA ARG A 185 -6.01 -4.58 10.22
C ARG A 185 -5.94 -3.16 9.64
N ASN A 186 -4.76 -2.55 9.60
CA ASN A 186 -4.57 -1.16 9.16
C ASN A 186 -3.87 -1.04 7.79
N TRP A 187 -3.51 -2.14 7.13
CA TRP A 187 -2.74 -2.16 5.88
C TRP A 187 -3.25 -1.18 4.82
N SER A 188 -4.55 -1.18 4.51
CA SER A 188 -5.13 -0.29 3.50
C SER A 188 -5.05 1.20 3.90
N TYR A 189 -5.18 1.51 5.20
CA TYR A 189 -5.09 2.87 5.72
C TYR A 189 -3.64 3.37 5.68
N LEU A 190 -2.71 2.57 6.21
CA LEU A 190 -1.27 2.86 6.18
C LEU A 190 -0.77 3.02 4.75
N SER A 191 -1.21 2.17 3.82
CA SER A 191 -0.84 2.23 2.41
C SER A 191 -1.32 3.51 1.71
N LYS A 192 -2.57 3.91 1.95
CA LYS A 192 -3.12 5.19 1.41
C LYS A 192 -2.38 6.40 1.95
N THR A 193 -2.12 6.44 3.26
CA THR A 193 -1.40 7.54 3.90
C THR A 193 0.07 7.58 3.48
N GLY A 194 0.72 6.43 3.32
CA GLY A 194 2.07 6.31 2.77
C GLY A 194 2.17 6.82 1.34
N PHE A 195 1.25 6.39 0.46
CA PHE A 195 1.22 6.83 -0.93
C PHE A 195 0.95 8.34 -1.06
N ALA A 196 0.01 8.89 -0.29
CA ALA A 196 -0.28 10.32 -0.32
C ALA A 196 0.95 11.17 0.04
N PHE A 197 1.72 10.72 1.05
CA PHE A 197 2.97 11.38 1.43
C PHE A 197 4.08 11.20 0.38
N TYR A 198 4.24 9.99 -0.16
CA TYR A 198 5.19 9.72 -1.26
C TYR A 198 4.91 10.56 -2.50
N LEU A 199 3.65 10.63 -2.96
CA LEU A 199 3.25 11.43 -4.12
C LEU A 199 3.59 12.91 -3.92
N GLY A 200 3.31 13.46 -2.73
CA GLY A 200 3.68 14.84 -2.38
C GLY A 200 5.19 15.08 -2.40
N MET A 201 6.01 14.10 -2.01
CA MET A 201 7.47 14.18 -2.12
C MET A 201 7.95 14.14 -3.57
N VAL A 202 7.45 13.23 -4.40
CA VAL A 202 7.82 13.14 -5.83
C VAL A 202 7.41 14.41 -6.58
N GLU A 203 6.19 14.92 -6.35
CA GLU A 203 5.74 16.20 -6.93
C GLU A 203 6.62 17.38 -6.50
N THR A 204 7.10 17.41 -5.26
CA THR A 204 7.99 18.45 -4.75
C THR A 204 9.38 18.36 -5.38
N TRP A 205 9.91 17.15 -5.55
CA TRP A 205 11.19 16.91 -6.22
C TRP A 205 11.16 17.31 -7.71
N LEU A 206 10.03 17.08 -8.38
CA LEU A 206 9.82 17.44 -9.78
C LEU A 206 9.28 18.88 -10.00
N ASP A 207 9.24 19.72 -8.96
CA ASP A 207 8.73 21.11 -8.96
C ASP A 207 7.34 21.28 -9.64
N VAL A 208 6.44 20.33 -9.37
CA VAL A 208 5.10 20.27 -10.00
C VAL A 208 4.21 21.41 -9.50
N ILE A 209 3.38 22.00 -10.37
CA ILE A 209 2.39 23.02 -9.95
C ILE A 209 1.44 22.41 -8.91
N GLY A 210 1.39 23.00 -7.70
CA GLY A 210 0.59 22.49 -6.58
C GLY A 210 1.30 21.46 -5.70
N HIS A 211 2.62 21.28 -5.84
CA HIS A 211 3.37 20.30 -5.04
C HIS A 211 3.33 20.58 -3.53
N LYS A 212 3.36 21.86 -3.12
CA LYS A 212 3.45 22.26 -1.70
C LYS A 212 2.19 21.87 -0.95
N GLU A 213 1.03 22.14 -1.55
CA GLU A 213 -0.29 21.81 -1.03
C GLU A 213 -0.43 20.29 -0.87
N THR A 214 0.05 19.54 -1.87
CA THR A 214 -0.01 18.08 -1.90
C THR A 214 0.93 17.44 -0.87
N PHE A 215 2.16 17.94 -0.76
CA PHE A 215 3.11 17.53 0.27
C PHE A 215 2.60 17.83 1.68
N LEU A 216 2.07 19.04 1.91
CA LEU A 216 1.51 19.43 3.21
C LEU A 216 0.30 18.57 3.59
N GLU A 217 -0.53 18.20 2.63
CA GLU A 217 -1.67 17.31 2.87
C GLU A 217 -1.24 15.88 3.19
N GLY A 218 -0.32 15.29 2.40
CA GLY A 218 0.27 13.99 2.72
C GLY A 218 0.98 13.96 4.07
N TRP A 219 1.72 15.02 4.42
CA TRP A 219 2.38 15.18 5.72
C TRP A 219 1.36 15.26 6.87
N LYS A 220 0.27 16.02 6.73
CA LYS A 220 -0.82 16.09 7.73
C LYS A 220 -1.45 14.72 7.94
N GLN A 221 -1.75 13.98 6.87
CA GLN A 221 -2.32 12.64 6.96
C GLN A 221 -1.36 11.68 7.68
N MET A 222 -0.06 11.73 7.37
CA MET A 222 0.96 10.93 8.06
C MET A 222 1.03 11.27 9.56
N THR A 223 1.04 12.55 9.89
CA THR A 223 1.05 13.04 11.29
C THR A 223 -0.19 12.60 12.04
N ALA A 224 -1.37 12.70 11.40
CA ALA A 224 -2.64 12.27 11.98
C ALA A 224 -2.70 10.75 12.17
N ALA A 225 -2.14 9.95 11.26
CA ALA A 225 -2.03 8.51 11.40
C ALA A 225 -1.17 8.14 12.62
N VAL A 226 0.05 8.69 12.73
CA VAL A 226 0.93 8.44 13.89
C VAL A 226 0.23 8.83 15.20
N ALA A 227 -0.33 10.03 15.30
CA ALA A 227 -1.01 10.49 16.50
C ALA A 227 -2.29 9.69 16.84
N LYS A 228 -2.99 9.13 15.84
CA LYS A 228 -4.12 8.21 16.05
C LYS A 228 -3.67 6.91 16.69
N PHE A 229 -2.56 6.35 16.20
CA PHE A 229 -2.09 5.03 16.62
C PHE A 229 -1.33 5.06 17.94
N GLU A 230 -0.56 6.12 18.21
CA GLU A 230 0.04 6.33 19.54
C GLU A 230 -1.03 6.40 20.63
N LYS A 231 -2.18 7.07 20.37
CA LYS A 231 -3.35 7.06 21.27
C LYS A 231 -4.01 5.69 21.44
N SER A 232 -3.77 4.78 20.50
CA SER A 232 -4.24 3.39 20.55
C SER A 232 -3.18 2.44 21.13
N GLY A 233 -2.06 2.97 21.66
CA GLY A 233 -0.96 2.18 22.23
C GLY A 233 0.04 1.62 21.21
N HIS A 234 -0.11 1.93 19.92
CA HIS A 234 0.76 1.42 18.85
C HIS A 234 1.70 2.50 18.32
N LYS A 235 3.01 2.34 18.52
CA LYS A 235 4.02 3.25 17.98
C LYS A 235 4.38 2.84 16.55
N LEU A 236 4.18 3.74 15.57
CA LEU A 236 4.57 3.43 14.18
C LEU A 236 6.09 3.57 13.92
N ASP A 237 6.83 4.24 14.80
CA ASP A 237 8.26 4.58 14.71
C ASP A 237 8.75 5.13 13.35
N LEU A 238 7.90 5.86 12.62
CA LEU A 238 8.23 6.34 11.27
C LEU A 238 9.26 7.47 11.21
N LEU A 239 9.73 7.98 12.35
CA LEU A 239 10.70 9.08 12.37
C LEU A 239 12.13 8.57 12.19
N GLY A 240 12.91 9.25 11.33
CA GLY A 240 14.36 9.07 11.23
C GLY A 240 15.09 9.76 12.39
N ALA A 241 16.40 9.51 12.51
CA ALA A 241 17.25 10.12 13.54
C ALA A 241 17.30 11.67 13.49
N ASN A 242 16.89 12.27 12.36
CA ASN A 242 16.75 13.70 12.16
C ASN A 242 15.38 14.27 12.58
N GLY A 243 14.47 13.45 13.12
CA GLY A 243 13.12 13.87 13.55
C GLY A 243 12.09 14.07 12.43
N TYR A 244 12.40 13.71 11.19
CA TYR A 244 11.47 13.77 10.05
C TYR A 244 10.92 12.38 9.70
N PHE A 245 9.76 12.30 9.04
CA PHE A 245 9.24 11.02 8.55
C PHE A 245 10.19 10.37 7.54
N SER A 246 10.53 9.12 7.80
CA SER A 246 11.30 8.24 6.93
C SER A 246 10.34 7.38 6.10
N LEU A 247 10.25 7.66 4.80
CA LEU A 247 9.55 6.78 3.87
C LEU A 247 10.13 5.36 3.87
N ARG A 248 11.45 5.19 4.09
CA ARG A 248 12.08 3.85 4.15
C ARG A 248 11.51 3.01 5.29
N LYS A 249 11.32 3.61 6.48
CA LYS A 249 10.72 2.93 7.64
C LYS A 249 9.26 2.54 7.40
N LEU A 250 8.52 3.29 6.59
CA LEU A 250 7.12 2.97 6.27
C LEU A 250 6.98 1.97 5.12
N VAL A 251 7.68 2.22 4.01
CA VAL A 251 7.42 1.64 2.68
C VAL A 251 8.50 0.62 2.26
N GLY A 252 9.46 0.34 3.14
CA GLY A 252 10.44 -0.74 2.96
C GLY A 252 10.76 -1.54 4.22
N ASN A 253 10.03 -1.33 5.31
CA ASN A 253 10.24 -2.03 6.59
C ASN A 253 8.93 -2.30 7.37
N ARG A 254 7.77 -1.88 6.85
CA ARG A 254 6.48 -2.11 7.52
C ARG A 254 5.41 -2.48 6.51
N LEU A 255 5.32 -1.73 5.42
CA LEU A 255 4.57 -2.07 4.22
C LEU A 255 5.53 -2.53 3.12
N HIS A 256 5.17 -3.62 2.43
CA HIS A 256 5.92 -4.20 1.32
C HIS A 256 5.23 -4.03 -0.02
N LEU A 257 3.91 -4.18 -0.10
CA LEU A 257 3.20 -4.04 -1.36
C LEU A 257 3.07 -2.52 -1.66
N LEU A 258 4.17 -1.84 -2.05
CA LEU A 258 4.18 -0.38 -2.30
C LEU A 258 5.18 0.20 -3.37
N LYS A 259 5.82 -0.56 -4.31
CA LYS A 259 6.41 0.04 -5.54
C LYS A 259 5.31 0.72 -6.29
N PHE A 260 5.56 1.98 -6.51
CA PHE A 260 4.86 2.77 -7.47
C PHE A 260 5.51 2.43 -8.80
N ASP A 261 4.73 2.01 -9.81
CA ASP A 261 5.21 2.09 -11.17
C ASP A 261 5.60 3.56 -11.42
N GLU A 262 6.88 3.80 -11.68
CA GLU A 262 7.42 5.14 -11.89
C GLU A 262 6.71 5.80 -13.08
N GLU A 263 6.32 5.01 -14.10
CA GLU A 263 5.55 5.49 -15.23
C GLU A 263 4.11 5.85 -14.84
N TYR A 264 3.42 5.04 -14.02
CA TYR A 264 2.13 5.37 -13.45
C TYR A 264 2.16 6.67 -12.62
N VAL A 265 3.16 6.87 -11.77
CA VAL A 265 3.31 8.12 -11.00
C VAL A 265 3.60 9.31 -11.92
N LYS A 266 4.48 9.15 -12.92
CA LYS A 266 4.68 10.16 -13.98
C LYS A 266 3.36 10.48 -14.70
N ARG A 267 2.56 9.46 -15.07
CA ARG A 267 1.24 9.61 -15.73
C ARG A 267 0.23 10.34 -14.83
N LEU A 268 0.18 10.05 -13.53
CA LEU A 268 -0.64 10.78 -12.55
C LEU A 268 -0.25 12.25 -12.48
N ILE A 269 1.05 12.54 -12.35
CA ILE A 269 1.59 13.91 -12.31
C ILE A 269 1.28 14.65 -13.62
N ILE A 270 1.49 14.03 -14.78
CA ILE A 270 1.15 14.60 -16.09
C ILE A 270 -0.35 14.88 -16.19
N ARG A 271 -1.22 13.97 -15.73
CA ARG A 271 -2.68 14.16 -15.71
C ARG A 271 -3.07 15.35 -14.82
N LYS A 272 -2.48 15.47 -13.64
CA LYS A 272 -2.68 16.61 -12.72
C LYS A 272 -2.21 17.93 -13.32
N CYS A 273 -1.03 17.96 -13.94
CA CYS A 273 -0.51 19.13 -14.67
C CYS A 273 -1.45 19.55 -15.81
N ARG A 274 -1.98 18.59 -16.60
CA ARG A 274 -2.97 18.86 -17.65
C ARG A 274 -4.27 19.42 -17.08
N GLN A 275 -4.78 18.87 -15.97
CA GLN A 275 -5.97 19.37 -15.29
C GLN A 275 -5.77 20.79 -14.72
N HIS A 276 -4.58 21.11 -14.19
CA HIS A 276 -4.24 22.47 -13.76
C HIS A 276 -4.14 23.45 -14.94
N LYS A 277 -3.57 23.04 -16.08
CA LYS A 277 -3.53 23.88 -17.29
C LYS A 277 -4.93 24.12 -17.87
N GLY A 278 -5.75 23.09 -18.00
CA GLY A 278 -7.14 23.22 -18.48
C GLY A 278 -8.06 24.01 -17.53
N ARG A 279 -7.69 24.20 -16.26
CA ARG A 279 -8.35 25.13 -15.33
C ARG A 279 -7.90 26.59 -15.48
N MET A 280 -6.81 26.85 -16.21
CA MET A 280 -6.31 28.21 -16.52
C MET A 280 -6.75 28.67 -17.93
N GLU A 281 -7.20 27.77 -18.78
CA GLU A 281 -7.85 28.01 -20.08
C GLU A 281 -9.36 27.72 -19.94
N PRO A 282 -10.10 28.57 -19.19
CA PRO A 282 -10.80 29.65 -19.88
C PRO A 282 -10.89 30.94 -19.03
N LEU A 283 -9.95 31.86 -19.22
CA LEU A 283 -9.99 33.22 -18.63
C LEU A 283 -9.35 34.28 -19.57
N LYS A 284 -9.37 34.02 -20.87
CA LYS A 284 -9.01 34.96 -21.94
C LYS A 284 -10.05 34.80 -23.05
N GLU A 285 -10.45 35.94 -23.64
CA GLU A 285 -11.73 36.13 -24.32
C GLU A 285 -12.86 36.11 -23.27
N ASP A 286 -13.41 37.24 -22.84
CA ASP A 286 -13.81 38.35 -23.70
C ASP A 286 -12.97 39.65 -23.65
N THR A 287 -13.14 40.42 -24.71
CA THR A 287 -12.27 41.52 -25.15
C THR A 287 -12.66 42.87 -24.57
N ASN A 288 -11.71 43.80 -24.52
CA ASN A 288 -11.94 45.23 -24.32
C ASN A 288 -13.10 45.75 -25.19
N GLN A 289 -14.21 46.18 -24.59
CA GLN A 289 -15.02 47.26 -25.15
C GLN A 289 -14.76 48.54 -24.38
N VAL A 290 -14.13 49.48 -25.07
CA VAL A 290 -13.86 50.83 -24.59
C VAL A 290 -15.18 51.62 -24.58
N GLN A 291 -15.61 52.09 -23.41
CA GLN A 291 -16.21 53.42 -23.29
C GLN A 291 -15.70 54.13 -22.05
N SER A 292 -14.87 55.15 -22.28
CA SER A 292 -14.51 56.16 -21.30
C SER A 292 -15.73 57.03 -20.96
N LYS A 293 -16.09 57.12 -19.68
CA LYS A 293 -16.66 58.33 -19.09
C LYS A 293 -16.07 58.55 -17.71
N ASP A 294 -15.87 59.82 -17.41
CA ASP A 294 -15.15 60.33 -16.26
C ASP A 294 -15.88 60.02 -14.95
N HIS A 295 -15.11 59.83 -13.87
CA HIS A 295 -15.28 60.70 -12.72
C HIS A 295 -13.99 60.80 -11.90
N GLU A 296 -13.62 62.04 -11.60
CA GLU A 296 -12.51 62.40 -10.71
C GLU A 296 -12.80 61.96 -9.28
N GLY A 297 -11.76 61.57 -8.54
CA GLY A 297 -11.92 61.08 -7.17
C GLY A 297 -10.61 60.81 -6.44
N LYS A 298 -9.67 61.77 -6.45
CA LYS A 298 -8.51 61.70 -5.54
C LYS A 298 -8.99 61.93 -4.11
N ASN A 299 -8.68 61.00 -3.21
CA ASN A 299 -8.56 61.28 -1.78
C ASN A 299 -7.17 60.90 -1.28
N GLN A 300 -6.80 61.49 -0.14
CA GLN A 300 -5.41 61.82 0.19
C GLN A 300 -4.72 60.70 1.01
N ASN A 301 -3.40 60.64 0.90
CA ASN A 301 -2.46 59.65 1.49
C ASN A 301 -2.49 58.26 0.80
N GLY A 302 -1.59 58.08 -0.17
CA GLY A 302 -1.45 56.83 -0.94
C GLY A 302 -0.69 55.73 -0.19
N GLU A 303 -1.30 55.14 0.83
CA GLU A 303 -0.81 53.93 1.49
C GLU A 303 -1.64 52.71 1.11
N VAL A 304 -0.98 51.62 0.70
CA VAL A 304 -1.62 50.32 0.50
C VAL A 304 -1.76 49.62 1.85
N VAL A 305 -3.00 49.43 2.30
CA VAL A 305 -3.28 48.67 3.52
C VAL A 305 -3.17 47.17 3.22
N GLU A 306 -2.11 46.53 3.70
CA GLU A 306 -2.03 45.06 3.71
C GLU A 306 -3.06 44.47 4.70
N PRO A 307 -3.71 43.34 4.37
CA PRO A 307 -4.64 42.67 5.28
C PRO A 307 -3.89 42.08 6.49
N LYS A 308 -4.26 42.54 7.70
CA LYS A 308 -3.69 42.02 8.96
C LYS A 308 -4.04 40.54 9.16
N ILE A 309 -3.00 39.69 9.25
CA ILE A 309 -3.11 38.35 9.82
C ILE A 309 -3.13 38.47 11.36
N PRO A 310 -4.03 37.76 12.08
CA PRO A 310 -4.09 37.86 13.55
C PRO A 310 -2.79 37.45 14.26
N ASP A 311 -2.36 38.27 15.22
CA ASP A 311 -1.02 38.22 15.86
C ASP A 311 -0.70 36.94 16.69
N HIS A 312 -1.61 35.98 16.82
CA HIS A 312 -1.37 34.74 17.58
C HIS A 312 -0.55 33.67 16.83
N LEU A 313 -0.14 33.94 15.59
CA LEU A 313 0.73 33.06 14.77
C LEU A 313 2.17 33.62 14.59
N ALA A 314 2.53 34.71 15.27
CA ALA A 314 3.84 35.33 15.15
C ALA A 314 4.96 34.50 15.81
N TRP A 315 5.72 33.75 15.00
CA TRP A 315 6.97 33.12 15.43
C TRP A 315 7.98 34.17 15.93
N LYS A 316 8.52 33.95 17.14
CA LYS A 316 9.51 34.85 17.76
C LYS A 316 10.75 35.02 16.87
N LYS A 317 11.06 36.27 16.52
CA LYS A 317 12.37 36.64 15.96
C LYS A 317 13.46 36.39 17.01
N ALA A 318 14.30 35.39 16.80
CA ALA A 318 15.61 35.34 17.42
C ALA A 318 16.54 36.33 16.69
N LYS A 319 16.64 37.55 17.21
CA LYS A 319 17.79 38.42 17.01
C LYS A 319 18.79 38.14 18.13
N LYS A 320 20.07 37.96 17.78
CA LYS A 320 21.29 38.45 18.43
C LYS A 320 22.49 37.80 17.72
N GLU A 321 23.36 38.62 17.14
CA GLU A 321 24.65 39.08 17.70
C GLU A 321 25.73 38.00 17.57
#